data_AF-A0A645D1M5-F1
#
_entry.id   AF-A0A645D1M5-F1
#
_cell.length_a   1.000
_cell.length_b   1.000
_cell.length_c   1.000
_cell.angle_alpha   90.00
_cell.angle_beta   90.00
_cell.angle_gamma   90.00
#
_symmetry.space_group_name_H-M   'P 1'
#
loop_
_entity.id
_entity.type
_entity.pdbx_description
1 polymer ?
#
loop_
_entity_poly.entity_id
_entity_poly.type
_entity_poly.pdbx_seq_one_letter_code
_entity_poly.pdbx_strand_id
1 'polypeptide(L)'
;MNAGACGPQVRTVTACQGSAVCPPGCIDTYPLALEISDRYFGRELPHKFKLGVTGCMNNCLKAEENDLGIKGAYAVTWLPEVCTLCGVCLKACRSGALTLENKKMARDEHKCTGCGRCVKSCPFGAWKGEPAYLVSFGGTFGNRIARGEQFLPLIRDRETLFRVADAALDFFSNHAKPRERFRVAIERAGWDTFKAEMEAAHRF
;
A
#
# COMPACT_ATOMS: atom_id res chain seq x y z
N MET A 1 11.24 6.03 -26.83
CA MET A 1 9.97 5.94 -27.59
C MET A 1 8.84 6.08 -26.60
N ASN A 2 8.06 7.16 -26.66
CA ASN A 2 6.89 7.32 -25.79
C ASN A 2 5.79 6.39 -26.27
N ALA A 3 5.68 5.20 -25.66
CA ALA A 3 4.51 4.35 -25.80
C ALA A 3 3.27 5.21 -25.43
N GLY A 4 2.31 5.35 -26.35
CA GLY A 4 1.10 6.14 -26.08
C GLY A 4 0.43 5.65 -24.79
N ALA A 5 -0.17 6.52 -23.97
CA ALA A 5 -0.71 6.16 -22.64
C ALA A 5 -1.92 5.18 -22.65
N CYS A 6 -2.26 4.63 -23.81
CA CYS A 6 -3.41 3.76 -24.06
C CYS A 6 -2.98 2.41 -24.64
N GLY A 7 -3.83 1.41 -24.50
CA GLY A 7 -3.55 0.05 -24.96
C GLY A 7 -3.29 -0.96 -23.85
N PRO A 8 -2.86 -2.19 -24.23
CA PRO A 8 -2.59 -3.32 -23.35
C PRO A 8 -1.18 -3.23 -22.76
N GLN A 9 -1.02 -2.33 -21.79
CA GLN A 9 0.25 -2.04 -21.15
C GLN A 9 0.01 -1.44 -19.77
N VAL A 10 1.09 -1.27 -19.00
CA VAL A 10 1.08 -0.44 -17.79
C VAL A 10 0.73 1.01 -18.15
N ARG A 11 -0.29 1.53 -17.48
CA ARG A 11 -0.79 2.90 -17.66
C ARG A 11 0.00 3.90 -16.82
N THR A 12 -0.20 5.18 -17.11
CA THR A 12 0.34 6.29 -16.32
C THR A 12 0.05 6.08 -14.84
N VAL A 13 1.10 6.18 -14.03
CA VAL A 13 1.02 6.06 -12.58
C VAL A 13 0.33 7.30 -12.04
N THR A 14 -0.61 7.10 -11.11
CA THR A 14 -1.30 8.21 -10.45
C THR A 14 -0.93 8.25 -8.97
N ALA A 15 -0.83 9.45 -8.42
CA ALA A 15 -0.42 9.69 -7.03
C ALA A 15 -1.31 10.76 -6.37
N CYS A 16 -1.57 10.63 -5.07
CA CYS A 16 -2.11 11.76 -4.29
C CYS A 16 -1.00 12.75 -3.88
N GLN A 17 -1.33 13.83 -3.16
CA GLN A 17 -0.32 14.84 -2.80
C GLN A 17 0.75 14.37 -1.80
N GLY A 18 0.56 13.24 -1.12
CA GLY A 18 1.54 12.66 -0.21
C GLY A 18 1.88 13.54 1.00
N SER A 19 2.93 13.15 1.75
CA SER A 19 3.40 13.89 2.94
C SER A 19 4.09 15.21 2.61
N ALA A 20 4.47 15.45 1.35
CA ALA A 20 5.06 16.72 0.92
C ALA A 20 4.08 17.90 1.08
N VAL A 21 2.77 17.64 0.98
CA VAL A 21 1.72 18.67 1.08
C VAL A 21 0.67 18.34 2.14
N CYS A 22 0.28 17.06 2.28
CA CYS A 22 -0.88 16.66 3.05
C CYS A 22 -0.46 16.16 4.46
N PRO A 23 -0.88 16.82 5.57
CA PRO A 23 -0.44 16.44 6.92
C PRO A 23 -0.75 14.98 7.33
N PRO A 24 -1.86 14.35 6.90
CA PRO A 24 -2.08 12.91 7.10
C PRO A 24 -1.10 11.98 6.36
N GLY A 25 -0.39 12.44 5.33
CA GLY A 25 0.53 11.63 4.52
C GLY A 25 1.58 10.91 5.36
N CYS A 26 1.75 9.62 5.12
CA CYS A 26 2.75 8.76 5.77
C CYS A 26 4.00 8.56 4.91
N ILE A 27 3.85 8.72 3.59
CA ILE A 27 4.95 8.66 2.62
C ILE A 27 4.88 9.85 1.67
N ASP A 28 6.01 10.24 1.11
CA ASP A 28 6.04 11.10 -0.07
C ASP A 28 5.73 10.24 -1.30
N THR A 29 4.61 10.56 -1.94
CA THR A 29 4.03 9.76 -3.03
C THR A 29 4.63 10.09 -4.38
N TYR A 30 5.09 11.33 -4.59
CA TYR A 30 5.55 11.78 -5.91
C TYR A 30 6.86 11.11 -6.34
N PRO A 31 7.93 11.08 -5.52
CA PRO A 31 9.16 10.39 -5.88
C PRO A 31 8.94 8.90 -6.11
N LEU A 32 8.08 8.26 -5.31
CA LEU A 32 7.74 6.85 -5.51
C LEU A 32 6.98 6.63 -6.82
N ALA A 33 6.02 7.50 -7.16
CA ALA A 33 5.27 7.38 -8.40
C ALA A 33 6.14 7.61 -9.65
N LEU A 34 7.12 8.51 -9.58
CA LEU A 34 8.10 8.71 -10.65
C LEU A 34 8.95 7.45 -10.84
N GLU A 35 9.47 6.87 -9.76
CA GLU A 35 10.27 5.64 -9.83
C GLU A 35 9.46 4.45 -10.40
N ILE A 36 8.21 4.29 -9.97
CA ILE A 36 7.29 3.29 -10.54
C ILE A 36 7.06 3.56 -12.03
N SER A 37 6.90 4.83 -12.41
CA SER A 37 6.70 5.21 -13.81
C SER A 37 7.92 4.87 -14.65
N ASP A 38 9.12 5.25 -14.20
CA ASP A 38 10.37 4.97 -14.90
C ASP A 38 10.61 3.47 -15.08
N ARG A 39 10.20 2.67 -14.09
CA ARG A 39 10.38 1.22 -14.09
C ARG A 39 9.38 0.47 -14.97
N TYR A 40 8.12 0.92 -15.02
CA TYR A 40 7.03 0.10 -15.55
C TYR A 40 6.20 0.74 -16.65
N PHE A 41 6.17 2.07 -16.78
CA PHE A 41 5.29 2.72 -17.73
C PHE A 41 5.53 2.22 -19.16
N GLY A 42 4.45 1.86 -19.86
CA GLY A 42 4.53 1.35 -21.23
C GLY A 42 4.97 -0.12 -21.34
N ARG A 43 5.23 -0.84 -20.24
CA ARG A 43 5.47 -2.29 -20.29
C ARG A 43 4.24 -2.98 -20.88
N GLU A 44 4.45 -3.69 -22.00
CA GLU A 44 3.40 -4.45 -22.68
C GLU A 44 2.88 -5.58 -21.78
N LEU A 45 1.56 -5.75 -21.75
CA LEU A 45 0.84 -6.72 -20.93
C LEU A 45 -0.37 -7.26 -21.68
N PRO A 46 -0.99 -8.37 -21.28
CA PRO A 46 -2.17 -8.92 -21.96
C PRO A 46 -3.39 -7.96 -22.04
N HIS A 47 -3.45 -6.98 -21.13
CA HIS A 47 -4.40 -5.86 -21.17
C HIS A 47 -3.89 -4.68 -20.31
N LYS A 48 -4.65 -3.57 -20.23
CA LYS A 48 -4.31 -2.41 -19.40
C LYS A 48 -4.13 -2.79 -17.92
N PHE A 49 -3.06 -2.30 -17.31
CA PHE A 49 -2.74 -2.45 -15.90
C PHE A 49 -2.50 -1.07 -15.27
N LYS A 50 -3.18 -0.77 -14.16
CA LYS A 50 -3.10 0.53 -13.48
C LYS A 50 -2.39 0.40 -12.14
N LEU A 51 -1.50 1.34 -11.87
CA LEU A 51 -0.80 1.52 -10.61
C LEU A 51 -1.24 2.83 -9.97
N GLY A 52 -1.57 2.78 -8.67
CA GLY A 52 -1.98 3.96 -7.91
C GLY A 52 -1.28 4.05 -6.57
N VAL A 53 -0.76 5.23 -6.22
CA VAL A 53 -0.06 5.50 -4.96
C VAL A 53 -0.81 6.54 -4.12
N THR A 54 -1.23 6.17 -2.92
CA THR A 54 -1.81 7.11 -1.94
C THR A 54 -0.97 7.16 -0.68
N GLY A 55 -0.78 8.35 -0.12
CA GLY A 55 0.13 8.56 0.99
C GLY A 55 -0.37 8.08 2.36
N CYS A 56 -1.66 7.79 2.51
CA CYS A 56 -2.24 7.37 3.79
C CYS A 56 -3.55 6.58 3.63
N MET A 57 -4.09 6.11 4.76
CA MET A 57 -5.30 5.28 4.84
C MET A 57 -6.58 5.97 4.32
N ASN A 58 -6.61 7.30 4.18
CA ASN A 58 -7.77 8.03 3.62
C ASN A 58 -8.04 7.67 2.15
N ASN A 59 -7.05 7.11 1.44
CA ASN A 59 -7.22 6.58 0.08
C ASN A 59 -7.80 7.58 -0.94
N CYS A 60 -7.42 8.86 -0.87
CA CYS A 60 -8.01 9.92 -1.72
C CYS A 60 -7.88 9.65 -3.23
N LEU A 61 -6.78 8.99 -3.64
CA LEU A 61 -6.57 8.57 -5.03
C LEU A 61 -7.43 7.36 -5.44
N LYS A 62 -7.97 6.61 -4.48
CA LYS A 62 -8.58 5.28 -4.68
C LYS A 62 -7.55 4.26 -5.17
N ALA A 63 -6.39 4.19 -4.50
CA ALA A 63 -5.32 3.24 -4.83
C ALA A 63 -5.83 1.79 -4.84
N GLU A 64 -6.70 1.43 -3.89
CA GLU A 64 -7.33 0.09 -3.82
C GLU A 64 -8.23 -0.27 -5.01
N GLU A 65 -8.58 0.68 -5.89
CA GLU A 65 -9.37 0.42 -7.10
C GLU A 65 -8.47 0.31 -8.35
N ASN A 66 -7.14 0.36 -8.18
CA ASN A 66 -6.17 0.10 -9.23
C ASN A 66 -5.80 -1.38 -9.24
N ASP A 67 -5.28 -1.87 -10.38
CA ASP A 67 -4.88 -3.27 -10.53
C ASP A 67 -3.79 -3.62 -9.48
N LEU A 68 -2.87 -2.68 -9.23
CA LEU A 68 -1.98 -2.67 -8.07
C LEU A 68 -2.07 -1.30 -7.35
N GLY A 69 -2.48 -1.34 -6.09
CA GLY A 69 -2.62 -0.17 -5.22
C GLY A 69 -1.57 -0.15 -4.12
N ILE A 70 -0.94 1.01 -3.91
CA ILE A 70 0.05 1.23 -2.85
C ILE A 70 -0.49 2.29 -1.89
N LYS A 71 -0.61 1.95 -0.61
CA LYS A 71 -0.94 2.86 0.49
C LYS A 71 0.25 3.09 1.38
N GLY A 72 0.58 4.34 1.64
CA GLY A 72 1.53 4.73 2.68
C GLY A 72 0.98 4.44 4.07
N ALA A 73 1.83 3.89 4.91
CA ALA A 73 1.60 3.61 6.32
C ALA A 73 2.88 3.88 7.13
N TYR A 74 2.80 3.70 8.44
CA TYR A 74 3.94 3.71 9.34
C TYR A 74 4.11 2.34 9.99
N ALA A 75 5.34 1.82 9.95
CA ALA A 75 5.80 0.81 10.89
C ALA A 75 6.04 1.51 12.23
N VAL A 76 5.13 1.30 13.17
CA VAL A 76 5.13 2.00 14.46
C VAL A 76 5.86 1.16 15.51
N THR A 77 6.68 1.80 16.34
CA THR A 77 7.37 1.18 17.48
C THR A 77 7.12 2.02 18.73
N TRP A 78 6.81 1.36 19.85
CA TRP A 78 6.62 2.02 21.14
C TRP A 78 7.94 2.13 21.90
N LEU A 79 8.22 3.31 22.43
CA LEU A 79 9.40 3.63 23.25
C LEU A 79 8.94 3.94 24.68
N PRO A 80 8.92 2.96 25.60
CA PRO A 80 8.44 3.15 26.97
C PRO A 80 9.25 4.16 27.78
N GLU A 81 10.55 4.29 27.52
CA GLU A 81 11.52 5.08 28.27
C GLU A 81 11.24 6.59 28.23
N VAL A 82 10.62 7.08 27.16
CA VAL A 82 10.26 8.50 26.98
C VAL A 82 8.75 8.72 27.19
N CYS A 83 8.00 7.68 27.56
CA CYS A 83 6.56 7.75 27.69
C CYS A 83 6.13 8.23 29.08
N THR A 84 5.36 9.33 29.13
CA THR A 84 4.79 9.87 30.37
C THR A 84 3.37 9.38 30.67
N LEU A 85 2.83 8.48 29.84
CA LEU A 85 1.47 7.94 29.96
C LEU A 85 0.33 9.00 29.94
N CYS A 86 0.56 10.16 29.30
CA CYS A 86 -0.43 11.24 29.19
C CYS A 86 -1.74 10.89 28.41
N GLY A 87 -1.77 9.76 27.70
CA GLY A 87 -2.97 9.27 27.02
C GLY A 87 -3.38 10.00 25.72
N VAL A 88 -2.59 10.97 25.23
CA VAL A 88 -2.88 11.69 23.97
C VAL A 88 -3.01 10.73 22.78
N CYS A 89 -2.11 9.75 22.68
CA CYS A 89 -2.13 8.77 21.60
C CYS A 89 -3.36 7.86 21.62
N LEU A 90 -3.92 7.54 22.81
CA LEU A 90 -5.16 6.77 22.96
C LEU A 90 -6.31 7.52 22.30
N LYS A 91 -6.46 8.81 22.62
CA LYS A 91 -7.49 9.69 22.04
C LYS A 91 -7.32 9.89 20.53
N ALA A 92 -6.08 9.91 20.05
CA ALA A 92 -5.79 10.05 18.62
C ALA A 92 -6.06 8.77 17.81
N CYS A 93 -6.10 7.60 18.45
CA CYS A 93 -6.24 6.31 17.79
C CYS A 93 -7.70 6.02 17.40
N ARG A 94 -8.05 6.33 16.14
CA ARG A 94 -9.42 6.12 15.63
C ARG A 94 -9.84 4.65 15.54
N SER A 95 -8.89 3.73 15.38
CA SER A 95 -9.20 2.30 15.30
C SER A 95 -9.27 1.62 16.68
N GLY A 96 -9.04 2.35 17.77
CA GLY A 96 -9.04 1.78 19.11
C GLY A 96 -7.96 0.71 19.31
N ALA A 97 -6.84 0.82 18.60
CA ALA A 97 -5.74 -0.14 18.65
C ALA A 97 -4.80 0.05 19.84
N LEU A 98 -4.94 1.13 20.62
CA LEU A 98 -4.09 1.42 21.75
C LEU A 98 -4.88 1.29 23.06
N THR A 99 -4.31 0.59 24.03
CA THR A 99 -4.85 0.46 25.39
C THR A 99 -3.81 0.86 26.43
N LEU A 100 -4.27 1.28 27.60
CA LEU A 100 -3.43 1.61 28.76
C LEU A 100 -3.96 0.85 29.96
N GLU A 101 -3.21 -0.16 30.40
CA GLU A 101 -3.54 -0.99 31.55
C GLU A 101 -2.31 -1.12 32.45
N ASN A 102 -2.47 -1.00 33.76
CA ASN A 102 -1.39 -1.16 34.74
C ASN A 102 -0.13 -0.32 34.43
N LYS A 103 -0.32 0.93 33.98
CA LYS A 103 0.76 1.84 33.56
C LYS A 103 1.59 1.34 32.36
N LYS A 104 1.07 0.38 31.58
CA LYS A 104 1.70 -0.12 30.36
C LYS A 104 0.82 0.19 29.16
N MET A 105 1.42 0.81 28.15
CA MET A 105 0.76 0.95 26.85
C MET A 105 0.85 -0.38 26.10
N ALA A 106 -0.26 -0.81 25.52
CA ALA A 106 -0.31 -1.94 24.62
C ALA A 106 -0.91 -1.52 23.27
N ARG A 107 -0.45 -2.17 22.20
CA ARG A 107 -0.95 -2.00 20.85
C ARG A 107 -1.50 -3.32 20.34
N ASP A 108 -2.76 -3.32 19.94
CA ASP A 108 -3.39 -4.39 19.18
C ASP A 108 -2.98 -4.27 17.71
N GLU A 109 -2.19 -5.23 17.22
CA GLU A 109 -1.69 -5.22 15.85
C GLU A 109 -2.79 -5.49 14.82
N HIS A 110 -3.84 -6.23 15.19
CA HIS A 110 -4.95 -6.53 14.29
C HIS A 110 -5.85 -5.31 14.06
N LYS A 111 -5.96 -4.41 15.05
CA LYS A 111 -6.70 -3.14 14.92
C LYS A 111 -5.84 -1.99 14.39
N CYS A 112 -4.52 -2.11 14.46
CA CYS A 112 -3.64 -1.04 14.02
C CYS A 112 -3.64 -0.92 12.49
N THR A 113 -4.04 0.23 11.97
CA THR A 113 -4.03 0.50 10.53
C THR A 113 -2.71 1.10 10.04
N GLY A 114 -1.72 1.30 10.91
CA GLY A 114 -0.47 1.97 10.52
C GLY A 114 -0.65 3.45 10.14
N CYS A 115 -1.76 4.10 10.50
CA CYS A 115 -2.04 5.49 10.09
C CYS A 115 -1.11 6.57 10.69
N GLY A 116 -0.23 6.21 11.63
CA GLY A 116 0.75 7.11 12.24
C GLY A 116 0.19 8.22 13.14
N ARG A 117 -1.10 8.22 13.47
CA ARG A 117 -1.69 9.24 14.35
C ARG A 117 -1.04 9.27 15.73
N CYS A 118 -0.68 8.11 16.29
CA CYS A 118 0.04 8.02 17.56
C CYS A 118 1.43 8.66 17.48
N VAL A 119 2.15 8.45 16.38
CA VAL A 119 3.47 9.05 16.09
C VAL A 119 3.34 10.57 16.02
N LYS A 120 2.41 11.07 15.21
CA LYS A 120 2.23 12.52 14.96
C LYS A 120 1.66 13.29 16.16
N SER A 121 0.90 12.64 17.03
CA SER A 121 0.26 13.28 18.18
C SER A 121 1.06 13.19 19.47
N CYS A 122 2.09 12.36 19.54
CA CYS A 122 2.84 12.18 20.78
C CYS A 122 3.80 13.36 21.01
N PRO A 123 3.60 14.20 22.05
CA PRO A 123 4.48 15.33 22.31
C PRO A 123 5.86 14.91 22.85
N PHE A 124 5.99 13.67 23.33
CA PHE A 124 7.23 13.12 23.91
C PHE A 124 7.99 12.18 22.96
N GLY A 125 7.48 11.95 21.74
CA GLY A 125 8.14 11.04 20.80
C GLY A 125 8.12 9.55 21.21
N ALA A 126 7.23 9.14 22.12
CA ALA A 126 7.12 7.75 22.59
C ALA A 126 6.63 6.74 21.53
N TRP A 127 6.28 7.22 20.34
CA TRP A 127 5.93 6.39 19.19
C TRP A 127 6.85 6.75 18.04
N LYS A 128 7.80 5.88 17.71
CA LYS A 128 8.61 6.01 16.49
C LYS A 128 7.80 5.48 15.31
N GLY A 129 7.78 6.19 14.20
CA GLY A 129 7.14 5.75 12.96
C GLY A 129 8.13 5.76 11.81
N GLU A 130 8.33 4.61 11.17
CA GLU A 130 9.11 4.50 9.94
C GLU A 130 8.16 4.35 8.73
N PRO A 131 8.35 5.12 7.65
CA PRO A 131 7.53 5.01 6.44
C PRO A 131 7.50 3.57 5.92
N ALA A 132 6.32 3.11 5.54
CA ALA A 132 6.09 1.74 5.08
C ALA A 132 4.91 1.69 4.09
N TYR A 133 4.68 0.52 3.49
CA TYR A 133 3.73 0.33 2.39
C TYR A 133 2.78 -0.83 2.65
N LEU A 134 1.49 -0.58 2.42
CA LEU A 134 0.47 -1.61 2.29
C LEU A 134 0.10 -1.73 0.81
N VAL A 135 0.01 -2.96 0.33
CA VAL A 135 -0.21 -3.25 -1.10
C VAL A 135 -1.51 -4.00 -1.27
N SER A 136 -2.34 -3.54 -2.21
CA SER A 136 -3.61 -4.16 -2.58
C SER A 136 -3.62 -4.58 -4.05
N PHE A 137 -4.22 -5.72 -4.36
CA PHE A 137 -4.17 -6.33 -5.69
C PHE A 137 -5.56 -6.57 -6.27
N GLY A 138 -5.68 -6.48 -7.59
CA GLY A 138 -6.91 -6.84 -8.31
C GLY A 138 -8.05 -5.84 -8.13
N GLY A 139 -7.73 -4.58 -7.81
CA GLY A 139 -8.71 -3.51 -7.86
C GLY A 139 -9.08 -3.18 -9.32
N THR A 140 -10.31 -2.72 -9.54
CA THR A 140 -10.73 -2.27 -10.87
C THR A 140 -11.51 -0.97 -10.79
N PHE A 141 -11.09 0.01 -11.58
CA PHE A 141 -11.79 1.30 -11.76
C PHE A 141 -12.26 1.48 -13.21
N GLY A 142 -13.54 1.85 -13.40
CA GLY A 142 -14.24 1.99 -14.69
C GLY A 142 -15.69 1.50 -14.59
N ASN A 143 -16.18 0.81 -15.62
CA ASN A 143 -17.58 0.32 -15.67
C ASN A 143 -17.89 -0.81 -14.67
N ARG A 144 -16.86 -1.50 -14.17
CA ARG A 144 -16.97 -2.46 -13.07
C ARG A 144 -15.98 -2.06 -12.00
N ILE A 145 -16.51 -1.68 -10.85
CA ILE A 145 -15.71 -1.21 -9.72
C ILE A 145 -15.52 -2.38 -8.76
N ALA A 146 -14.27 -2.64 -8.38
CA ALA A 146 -13.94 -3.63 -7.37
C ALA A 146 -12.78 -3.13 -6.52
N ARG A 147 -12.88 -3.34 -5.22
CA ARG A 147 -11.78 -3.09 -4.28
C ARG A 147 -10.79 -4.25 -4.36
N GLY A 148 -9.50 -3.93 -4.38
CA GLY A 148 -8.42 -4.91 -4.34
C GLY A 148 -8.28 -5.57 -2.97
N GLU A 149 -7.71 -6.77 -2.96
CA GLU A 149 -7.41 -7.51 -1.74
C GLU A 149 -6.04 -7.10 -1.20
N GLN A 150 -5.96 -6.85 0.12
CA GLN A 150 -4.72 -6.57 0.84
C GLN A 150 -4.52 -7.70 1.85
N PHE A 151 -3.55 -8.57 1.60
CA PHE A 151 -3.25 -9.72 2.46
C PHE A 151 -1.76 -9.81 2.85
N LEU A 152 -0.88 -9.09 2.15
CA LEU A 152 0.53 -9.05 2.52
C LEU A 152 0.74 -8.25 3.81
N PRO A 153 1.74 -8.64 4.62
CA PRO A 153 2.22 -7.81 5.71
C PRO A 153 2.71 -6.44 5.24
N LEU A 154 2.95 -5.57 6.21
CA LEU A 154 3.48 -4.24 5.97
C LEU A 154 4.91 -4.32 5.40
N ILE A 155 5.13 -3.76 4.22
CA ILE A 155 6.43 -3.72 3.54
C ILE A 155 7.21 -2.49 4.03
N ARG A 156 8.45 -2.67 4.48
CA ARG A 156 9.25 -1.61 5.13
C ARG A 156 10.30 -0.97 4.22
N ASP A 157 10.61 -1.59 3.10
CA ASP A 157 11.66 -1.18 2.17
C ASP A 157 11.17 -1.15 0.72
N ARG A 158 11.86 -0.38 -0.11
CA ARG A 158 11.49 -0.22 -1.53
C ARG A 158 11.80 -1.46 -2.35
N GLU A 159 12.87 -2.18 -2.02
CA GLU A 159 13.30 -3.37 -2.76
C GLU A 159 12.20 -4.44 -2.76
N THR A 160 11.66 -4.76 -1.58
CA THR A 160 10.56 -5.70 -1.41
C THR A 160 9.27 -5.20 -2.05
N LEU A 161 8.98 -3.89 -1.96
CA LEU A 161 7.81 -3.29 -2.64
C LEU A 161 7.89 -3.54 -4.16
N PHE A 162 9.06 -3.32 -4.73
CA PHE A 162 9.31 -3.47 -6.16
C PHE A 162 9.33 -4.92 -6.61
N ARG A 163 9.89 -5.83 -5.81
CA ARG A 163 9.82 -7.27 -6.05
C ARG A 163 8.40 -7.81 -6.06
N VAL A 164 7.57 -7.36 -5.11
CA VAL A 164 6.14 -7.70 -5.08
C VAL A 164 5.40 -7.13 -6.30
N ALA A 165 5.72 -5.90 -6.72
CA ALA A 165 5.15 -5.31 -7.93
C ALA A 165 5.56 -6.06 -9.21
N ASP A 166 6.82 -6.50 -9.31
CA ASP A 166 7.31 -7.33 -10.41
C ASP A 166 6.56 -8.65 -10.47
N ALA A 167 6.46 -9.35 -9.33
CA ALA A 167 5.73 -10.61 -9.25
C ALA A 167 4.26 -10.45 -9.69
N ALA A 168 3.59 -9.36 -9.33
CA ALA A 168 2.21 -9.10 -9.77
C ALA A 168 2.09 -8.89 -11.28
N LEU A 169 3.04 -8.17 -11.89
CA LEU A 169 3.10 -7.94 -13.34
C LEU A 169 3.45 -9.22 -14.11
N ASP A 170 4.37 -10.02 -13.56
CA ASP A 170 4.79 -11.30 -14.14
C ASP A 170 3.65 -12.32 -14.06
N PHE A 171 2.97 -12.42 -12.91
CA PHE A 171 1.75 -13.21 -12.78
C PHE A 171 0.72 -12.82 -13.82
N PHE A 172 0.49 -11.51 -14.02
CA PHE A 172 -0.47 -11.07 -15.03
C PHE A 172 -0.05 -11.47 -16.44
N SER A 173 1.24 -11.33 -16.77
CA SER A 173 1.81 -11.69 -18.08
C SER A 173 1.69 -13.18 -18.37
N ASN A 174 1.96 -14.02 -17.36
CA ASN A 174 2.01 -15.48 -17.50
C ASN A 174 0.62 -16.12 -17.46
N HIS A 175 -0.30 -15.56 -16.67
CA HIS A 175 -1.58 -16.20 -16.43
C HIS A 175 -2.72 -15.63 -17.26
N ALA A 176 -2.69 -14.37 -17.71
CA ALA A 176 -3.85 -13.74 -18.35
C ALA A 176 -4.06 -14.14 -19.82
N LYS A 177 -5.34 -14.27 -20.20
CA LYS A 177 -5.75 -14.42 -21.60
C LYS A 177 -5.79 -13.05 -22.30
N PRO A 178 -5.71 -13.01 -23.64
CA PRO A 178 -5.85 -11.76 -24.38
C PRO A 178 -7.11 -11.00 -23.98
N ARG A 179 -6.96 -9.70 -23.67
CA ARG A 179 -8.02 -8.77 -23.26
C ARG A 179 -8.62 -9.00 -21.87
N GLU A 180 -8.08 -9.91 -21.08
CA GLU A 180 -8.51 -10.15 -19.71
C GLU A 180 -7.94 -9.10 -18.75
N ARG A 181 -8.72 -8.65 -17.76
CA ARG A 181 -8.24 -7.74 -16.71
C ARG A 181 -7.51 -8.53 -15.63
N PHE A 182 -6.56 -7.88 -14.95
CA PHE A 182 -5.76 -8.50 -13.90
C PHE A 182 -6.59 -9.25 -12.85
N ARG A 183 -7.64 -8.62 -12.32
CA ARG A 183 -8.56 -9.27 -11.37
C ARG A 183 -9.18 -10.55 -11.92
N VAL A 184 -9.65 -10.53 -13.17
CA VAL A 184 -10.30 -11.68 -13.81
C VAL A 184 -9.27 -12.81 -14.02
N ALA A 185 -8.04 -12.45 -14.37
CA ALA A 185 -6.94 -13.40 -14.49
C ALA A 185 -6.62 -14.06 -13.12
N ILE A 186 -6.61 -13.30 -12.03
CA ILE A 186 -6.45 -13.84 -10.66
C ILE A 186 -7.63 -14.76 -10.32
N GLU A 187 -8.87 -14.31 -10.51
CA GLU A 187 -10.07 -15.10 -10.19
C GLU A 187 -10.09 -16.43 -10.94
N ARG A 188 -9.64 -16.44 -12.20
CA ARG A 188 -9.54 -17.65 -13.02
C ARG A 188 -8.37 -18.55 -12.62
N ALA A 189 -7.20 -17.99 -12.30
CA ALA A 189 -6.02 -18.75 -11.90
C ALA A 189 -6.09 -19.24 -10.43
N GLY A 190 -6.96 -18.62 -9.63
CA GLY A 190 -7.16 -18.89 -8.21
C GLY A 190 -6.45 -17.86 -7.33
N TRP A 191 -7.19 -17.31 -6.35
CA TRP A 191 -6.63 -16.38 -5.36
C TRP A 191 -5.57 -17.02 -4.47
N ASP A 192 -5.68 -18.32 -4.18
CA ASP A 192 -4.70 -19.02 -3.34
C ASP A 192 -3.33 -19.11 -4.04
N THR A 193 -3.32 -19.43 -5.34
CA THR A 193 -2.11 -19.42 -6.17
C THR A 193 -1.46 -18.05 -6.18
N PHE A 194 -2.25 -17.00 -6.44
CA PHE A 194 -1.76 -15.63 -6.46
C PHE A 194 -1.20 -15.18 -5.10
N LYS A 195 -1.90 -15.52 -4.00
CA LYS A 195 -1.45 -15.20 -2.64
C LYS A 195 -0.12 -15.86 -2.33
N ALA A 196 0.05 -17.15 -2.67
CA ALA A 196 1.30 -17.87 -2.46
C ALA A 196 2.49 -17.21 -3.19
N GLU A 197 2.30 -16.79 -4.44
CA GLU A 197 3.36 -16.11 -5.21
C GLU A 197 3.72 -14.73 -4.61
N MET A 198 2.72 -13.95 -4.21
CA MET A 198 2.95 -12.63 -3.59
C MET A 198 3.61 -12.77 -2.22
N GLU A 199 3.24 -13.78 -1.43
CA GLU A 199 3.86 -14.07 -0.14
C GLU A 199 5.31 -14.52 -0.30
N ALA A 200 5.62 -15.31 -1.34
CA ALA A 200 6.99 -15.66 -1.67
C ALA A 200 7.80 -14.39 -2.04
N ALA A 201 7.27 -13.54 -2.92
CA ALA A 201 7.91 -12.29 -3.32
C ALA A 201 8.12 -11.30 -2.17
N HIS A 202 7.34 -11.40 -1.09
CA HIS A 202 7.48 -10.59 0.11
C HIS A 202 8.57 -11.12 1.08
N ARG A 203 8.82 -12.43 1.12
CA ARG A 203 9.73 -13.04 2.12
C ARG A 203 11.20 -13.02 1.72
N PHE A 204 11.47 -13.17 0.43
CA PHE A 204 12.81 -13.11 -0.14
C PHE A 204 13.18 -11.68 -0.44
#